data_AF-A0A7W0GF09-F1
#
_entry.id   AF-A0A7W0GF09-F1
#
_cell.length_a   1.000
_cell.length_b   1.000
_cell.length_c   1.000
_cell.angle_alpha   90.00
_cell.angle_beta   90.00
_cell.angle_gamma   90.00
#
_symmetry.space_group_name_H-M   'P 1'
#
loop_
_entity.id
_entity.type
_entity.pdbx_description
1 polymer ?
#
loop_
_entity_poly.entity_id
_entity_poly.type
_entity_poly.pdbx_seq_one_letter_code
_entity_poly.pdbx_strand_id
1 'polypeptide(L)'
;MLSIGDLARHTRVSVRMLRHYDALGLVTPEQVDEGTGYRWYATSQIGRVDSLLALKELGFTLEQCRTILDEEVSVEELRGMLRLRQIELAEQIATDSARLAEVGRRLRSIERGLTMTNGTLQIKALPALRLAQVSTEVNDITEISGLVGSLFDTLAQRLVDAGVPVTSRGIRTYYARPGGSKIDVAAGCPSGRTSVPSEVWRSSSCRPRRWPPWWSTAVR
;
A
#
# COMPACT_ATOMS: atom_id res chain seq x y z
N MET A 1 -5.97 -45.11 -25.31
CA MET A 1 -6.86 -44.78 -24.17
C MET A 1 -6.02 -44.61 -22.92
N LEU A 2 -6.50 -43.81 -21.98
CA LEU A 2 -5.84 -43.45 -20.73
C LEU A 2 -6.69 -43.93 -19.55
N SER A 3 -6.05 -44.47 -18.51
CA SER A 3 -6.76 -44.68 -17.25
C SER A 3 -7.10 -43.36 -16.58
N ILE A 4 -8.04 -43.37 -15.63
CA ILE A 4 -8.33 -42.17 -14.81
C ILE A 4 -7.08 -41.65 -14.07
N GLY A 5 -6.16 -42.54 -13.70
CA GLY A 5 -4.89 -42.17 -13.07
C GLY A 5 -3.91 -41.53 -14.04
N ASP A 6 -3.86 -42.01 -15.29
CA ASP A 6 -3.04 -41.42 -16.34
C ASP A 6 -3.57 -40.03 -16.71
N LEU A 7 -4.88 -39.90 -16.91
CA LEU A 7 -5.52 -38.61 -17.18
C LEU A 7 -5.25 -37.61 -16.04
N ALA A 8 -5.36 -38.04 -14.79
CA ALA A 8 -5.03 -37.24 -13.61
C ALA A 8 -3.58 -36.74 -13.63
N ARG A 9 -2.62 -37.60 -14.00
CA ARG A 9 -1.21 -37.22 -14.11
C ARG A 9 -0.96 -36.20 -15.22
N HIS A 10 -1.59 -36.38 -16.39
CA HIS A 10 -1.42 -35.46 -17.53
C HIS A 10 -2.03 -34.09 -17.28
N THR A 11 -3.23 -34.06 -16.70
CA THR A 11 -4.00 -32.81 -16.49
C THR A 11 -3.69 -32.14 -15.14
N ARG A 12 -2.91 -32.79 -14.27
CA ARG A 12 -2.65 -32.37 -12.89
C ARG A 12 -3.91 -32.21 -12.04
N VAL A 13 -5.00 -32.86 -12.44
CA VAL A 13 -6.26 -32.91 -11.70
C VAL A 13 -6.31 -34.19 -10.86
N SER A 14 -6.78 -34.12 -9.62
CA SER A 14 -6.92 -35.32 -8.81
C SER A 14 -7.95 -36.28 -9.40
N VAL A 15 -7.75 -37.59 -9.20
CA VAL A 15 -8.71 -38.64 -9.60
C VAL A 15 -10.10 -38.36 -9.01
N ARG A 16 -10.16 -37.86 -7.77
CA ARG A 16 -11.43 -37.46 -7.11
C ARG A 16 -12.15 -36.37 -7.89
N MET A 17 -11.43 -35.34 -8.36
CA MET A 17 -12.00 -34.26 -9.16
C MET A 17 -12.45 -34.72 -10.54
N LEU A 18 -11.69 -35.61 -11.20
CA LEU A 18 -12.14 -36.20 -12.47
C LEU A 18 -13.44 -37.00 -12.31
N ARG A 19 -13.59 -37.78 -11.22
CA ARG A 19 -14.87 -38.46 -10.90
C ARG A 19 -16.00 -37.47 -10.62
N HIS A 20 -15.69 -36.32 -10.04
CA HIS A 20 -16.69 -35.27 -9.82
C HIS A 20 -17.12 -34.63 -11.14
N TYR A 21 -16.20 -34.37 -12.06
CA TYR A 21 -16.52 -33.87 -13.40
C TYR A 21 -17.30 -34.88 -14.25
N ASP A 22 -16.98 -36.17 -14.14
CA ASP A 22 -17.78 -37.27 -14.71
C ASP A 22 -19.23 -37.23 -14.19
N ALA A 23 -19.41 -37.15 -12.87
CA ALA A 23 -20.75 -37.07 -12.26
C ALA A 23 -21.56 -35.83 -12.68
N LEU A 24 -20.89 -34.75 -13.08
CA LEU A 24 -21.51 -33.53 -13.60
C LEU A 24 -21.69 -33.54 -15.13
N GLY A 25 -21.24 -34.60 -15.82
CA GLY A 25 -21.27 -34.72 -17.27
C GLY A 25 -20.24 -33.85 -18.01
N LEU A 26 -19.29 -33.24 -17.29
CA LEU A 26 -18.29 -32.35 -17.87
C LEU A 26 -17.18 -33.12 -18.57
N VAL A 27 -16.76 -34.25 -18.02
CA VAL A 27 -15.70 -35.11 -18.59
C VAL A 27 -16.11 -36.55 -18.36
N THR A 28 -16.87 -37.10 -19.31
CA THR A 28 -17.36 -38.48 -19.25
C THR A 28 -16.33 -39.46 -19.81
N PRO A 29 -16.16 -40.64 -19.22
CA PRO A 29 -15.29 -41.67 -19.78
C PRO A 29 -15.83 -42.15 -21.12
N GLU A 30 -14.94 -42.43 -22.07
CA GLU A 30 -15.30 -43.00 -23.36
C GLU A 30 -15.69 -44.48 -23.23
N GLN A 31 -15.10 -45.18 -22.26
CA GLN A 31 -15.45 -46.56 -21.94
C GLN A 31 -15.43 -46.79 -20.43
N VAL A 32 -16.45 -47.52 -19.96
CA VAL A 32 -16.52 -48.03 -18.60
C VAL A 32 -16.56 -49.55 -18.68
N ASP A 33 -15.64 -50.21 -17.98
CA ASP A 33 -15.61 -51.67 -17.86
C ASP A 33 -16.79 -52.14 -17.00
N GLU A 34 -17.66 -52.99 -17.55
CA GLU A 34 -18.91 -53.42 -16.90
C GLU A 34 -18.68 -54.32 -15.68
N GLY A 35 -17.57 -55.06 -15.64
CA GLY A 35 -17.26 -56.00 -14.54
C GLY A 35 -16.51 -55.34 -13.39
N THR A 36 -15.63 -54.39 -13.67
CA THR A 36 -14.76 -53.75 -12.67
C THR A 36 -15.14 -52.31 -12.36
N GLY A 37 -15.96 -51.66 -13.20
CA GLY A 37 -16.28 -50.24 -13.10
C GLY A 37 -15.11 -49.31 -13.45
N TYR A 38 -14.04 -49.85 -14.05
CA TYR A 38 -12.86 -49.08 -14.42
C TYR A 38 -13.16 -48.13 -15.58
N ARG A 39 -12.58 -46.93 -15.54
CA ARG A 39 -12.89 -45.85 -16.49
C ARG A 39 -11.71 -45.57 -17.39
N TRP A 40 -11.99 -45.49 -18.69
CA TRP A 40 -11.02 -45.20 -19.73
C TRP A 40 -11.42 -43.94 -20.50
N TYR A 41 -10.42 -43.12 -20.80
CA TYR A 41 -10.58 -41.83 -21.45
C TYR A 41 -9.75 -41.79 -22.74
N ALA A 42 -10.24 -41.07 -23.75
CA ALA A 42 -9.46 -40.79 -24.95
C ALA A 42 -8.36 -39.75 -24.65
N THR A 43 -7.27 -39.80 -25.42
CA THR A 43 -6.22 -38.78 -25.35
C THR A 43 -6.73 -37.39 -25.74
N SER A 44 -7.75 -37.31 -26.62
CA SER A 44 -8.42 -36.04 -26.99
C SER A 44 -9.11 -35.36 -25.80
N GLN A 45 -9.50 -36.12 -24.77
CA GLN A 45 -10.18 -35.59 -23.59
C GLN A 45 -9.24 -34.80 -22.66
N ILE A 46 -7.92 -34.89 -22.84
CA ILE A 46 -6.95 -34.02 -22.15
C ILE A 46 -7.26 -32.55 -22.47
N GLY A 47 -7.43 -32.21 -23.75
CA GLY A 47 -7.72 -30.83 -24.17
C GLY A 47 -9.05 -30.31 -23.64
N ARG A 48 -10.04 -31.20 -23.48
CA ARG A 48 -11.33 -30.86 -22.86
C ARG A 48 -11.16 -30.53 -21.37
N VAL A 49 -10.37 -31.30 -20.62
CA VAL A 49 -10.06 -31.01 -19.22
C VAL A 49 -9.29 -29.70 -19.09
N ASP A 50 -8.29 -29.47 -19.94
CA ASP A 50 -7.50 -28.23 -19.91
C ASP A 50 -8.38 -27.00 -20.20
N SER A 51 -9.29 -27.11 -21.16
CA SER A 51 -10.27 -26.05 -21.47
C SER A 51 -11.24 -25.79 -20.30
N LEU A 52 -11.73 -26.85 -19.65
CA LEU A 52 -12.56 -26.75 -18.45
C LEU A 52 -11.85 -25.99 -17.32
N LEU A 53 -10.57 -26.31 -17.08
CA LEU A 53 -9.77 -25.65 -16.06
C LEU A 53 -9.53 -24.18 -16.38
N ALA A 54 -9.19 -23.86 -17.63
CA ALA A 54 -8.99 -22.47 -18.08
C ALA A 54 -10.27 -21.63 -17.90
N LEU A 55 -11.45 -22.17 -18.26
CA LEU A 55 -12.73 -21.48 -18.04
C LEU A 55 -13.03 -21.29 -16.55
N LYS A 56 -12.74 -22.30 -15.73
CA LYS A 56 -12.91 -22.18 -14.27
C LYS A 56 -11.99 -21.10 -13.68
N GLU A 57 -10.75 -21.00 -14.15
CA GLU A 57 -9.80 -19.97 -13.72
C GLU A 57 -10.26 -18.55 -14.11
N LEU A 58 -10.97 -18.42 -15.23
CA LEU A 58 -11.63 -17.18 -15.65
C LEU A 58 -12.92 -16.88 -14.85
N GLY A 59 -13.30 -17.74 -13.91
CA GLY A 59 -14.44 -17.54 -13.01
C GLY A 59 -15.78 -18.05 -13.56
N PHE A 60 -15.80 -18.79 -14.67
CA PHE A 60 -17.04 -19.39 -15.18
C PHE A 60 -17.58 -20.47 -14.24
N THR A 61 -18.91 -20.58 -14.17
CA THR A 61 -19.56 -21.65 -13.40
C THR A 61 -19.42 -22.97 -14.15
N LEU A 62 -19.54 -24.10 -13.42
CA LEU A 62 -19.47 -25.42 -14.04
C LEU A 62 -20.56 -25.65 -15.10
N GLU A 63 -21.74 -25.06 -14.92
CA GLU A 63 -22.82 -25.09 -15.91
C GLU A 63 -22.44 -24.33 -17.19
N GLN A 64 -21.87 -23.14 -17.06
CA GLN A 64 -21.37 -22.36 -18.21
C GLN A 64 -20.22 -23.07 -18.92
N CYS A 65 -19.31 -23.69 -18.16
CA CYS A 65 -18.24 -24.48 -18.76
C CYS A 65 -18.81 -25.64 -19.58
N ARG A 66 -19.87 -26.31 -19.10
CA ARG A 66 -20.53 -27.40 -19.84
C ARG A 66 -21.05 -26.91 -21.18
N THR A 67 -21.87 -25.85 -21.18
CA THR A 67 -22.48 -25.33 -22.42
C THR A 67 -21.41 -24.86 -23.42
N ILE A 68 -20.31 -24.27 -22.96
CA ILE A 68 -19.19 -23.87 -23.82
C ILE A 68 -18.46 -25.09 -24.40
N LEU A 69 -18.18 -26.11 -23.58
CA LEU A 69 -17.41 -27.29 -24.00
C LEU A 69 -18.23 -28.23 -24.90
N ASP A 70 -19.55 -28.20 -24.80
CA ASP A 70 -20.47 -29.00 -25.62
C ASP A 70 -20.86 -28.28 -26.92
N GLU A 71 -20.19 -27.16 -27.24
CA GLU A 71 -20.42 -26.35 -28.44
C GLU A 71 -21.88 -25.83 -28.57
N GLU A 72 -22.61 -25.78 -27.45
CA GLU A 72 -23.98 -25.26 -27.37
C GLU A 72 -24.01 -23.72 -27.41
N VAL A 73 -22.83 -23.09 -27.49
CA VAL A 73 -22.64 -21.64 -27.47
C VAL A 73 -21.90 -21.24 -28.74
N SER A 74 -22.47 -20.30 -29.49
CA SER A 74 -21.83 -19.74 -30.68
C SER A 74 -20.58 -18.91 -30.31
N VAL A 75 -19.67 -18.73 -31.26
CA VAL A 75 -18.46 -17.92 -31.06
C VAL A 75 -18.79 -16.49 -30.62
N GLU A 76 -19.89 -15.91 -31.10
CA GLU A 76 -20.30 -14.55 -30.72
C GLU A 76 -20.85 -14.49 -29.29
N GLU A 77 -21.59 -15.52 -28.86
CA GLU A 77 -22.07 -15.63 -27.47
C GLU A 77 -20.89 -15.83 -26.50
N LEU A 78 -19.94 -16.70 -26.81
CA LEU A 78 -18.73 -16.89 -26.01
C LEU A 78 -17.94 -15.58 -25.89
N ARG A 79 -17.82 -14.83 -26.99
CA ARG A 79 -17.18 -13.51 -26.99
C ARG A 79 -17.93 -12.52 -26.10
N GLY A 80 -19.27 -12.53 -26.13
CA GLY A 80 -20.12 -11.74 -25.25
C GLY A 80 -19.90 -12.08 -23.78
N MET A 81 -19.89 -13.37 -23.44
CA MET A 81 -19.64 -13.87 -22.09
C MET A 81 -18.27 -13.44 -21.56
N LEU A 82 -17.21 -13.54 -22.37
CA LEU A 82 -15.86 -13.12 -21.99
C LEU A 82 -15.77 -11.59 -21.79
N ARG A 83 -16.44 -10.80 -22.64
CA ARG A 83 -16.51 -9.33 -22.47
C ARG A 83 -17.21 -8.94 -21.17
N LEU A 84 -18.32 -9.61 -20.84
CA LEU A 84 -19.03 -9.35 -19.59
C LEU A 84 -18.13 -9.67 -18.38
N ARG A 85 -17.45 -10.81 -18.39
CA ARG A 85 -16.46 -11.16 -17.36
C ARG A 85 -15.33 -10.15 -17.24
N GLN A 86 -14.83 -9.62 -18.37
CA GLN A 86 -13.81 -8.59 -18.35
C GLN A 86 -14.27 -7.32 -17.62
N ILE A 87 -15.52 -6.90 -17.84
CA ILE A 87 -16.11 -5.73 -17.17
C ILE A 87 -16.27 -6.00 -15.68
N GLU A 88 -16.86 -7.14 -15.30
CA GLU A 88 -17.05 -7.53 -13.89
C GLU A 88 -15.73 -7.55 -13.11
N LEU A 89 -14.67 -8.14 -13.69
CA LEU A 89 -13.35 -8.19 -13.07
C LEU A 89 -12.74 -6.78 -12.92
N ALA A 90 -12.91 -5.91 -13.91
CA ALA A 90 -12.43 -4.53 -13.83
C ALA A 90 -13.13 -3.75 -12.70
N GLU A 91 -14.44 -3.93 -12.51
CA GLU A 91 -15.20 -3.33 -11.41
C GLU A 91 -14.76 -3.86 -10.04
N GLN A 92 -14.50 -5.16 -9.92
CA GLN A 92 -13.95 -5.75 -8.70
C GLN A 92 -12.58 -5.18 -8.36
N ILE A 93 -11.68 -5.08 -9.34
CA ILE A 93 -10.34 -4.47 -9.16
C ILE A 93 -10.47 -3.03 -8.68
N ALA A 94 -11.35 -2.24 -9.27
CA ALA A 94 -11.57 -0.84 -8.87
C ALA A 94 -12.05 -0.75 -7.40
N THR A 95 -13.01 -1.60 -7.04
CA THR A 95 -13.57 -1.68 -5.68
C THR A 95 -12.51 -2.08 -4.66
N ASP A 96 -11.74 -3.13 -4.93
CA ASP A 96 -10.73 -3.63 -4.01
C ASP A 96 -9.53 -2.68 -3.90
N SER A 97 -9.17 -1.99 -4.99
CA SER A 97 -8.17 -0.93 -4.96
C SER A 97 -8.60 0.23 -4.04
N ALA A 98 -9.87 0.63 -4.08
CA ALA A 98 -10.41 1.65 -3.18
C ALA A 98 -10.40 1.20 -1.71
N ARG A 99 -10.74 -0.07 -1.44
CA ARG A 99 -10.65 -0.67 -0.09
C ARG A 99 -9.20 -0.71 0.41
N LEU A 100 -8.26 -1.10 -0.45
CA LEU A 100 -6.84 -1.14 -0.12
C LEU A 100 -6.30 0.25 0.23
N ALA A 101 -6.71 1.29 -0.51
CA ALA A 101 -6.36 2.67 -0.22
C ALA A 101 -6.87 3.13 1.15
N GLU A 102 -8.08 2.72 1.54
CA GLU A 102 -8.65 2.99 2.87
C GLU A 102 -7.89 2.29 3.99
N VAL A 103 -7.53 1.01 3.82
CA VAL A 103 -6.67 0.28 4.77
C VAL A 103 -5.34 1.02 4.95
N GLY A 104 -4.72 1.45 3.84
CA GLY A 104 -3.49 2.24 3.89
C GLY A 104 -3.63 3.58 4.62
N ARG A 105 -4.76 4.29 4.46
CA ARG A 105 -5.04 5.53 5.21
C ARG A 105 -5.14 5.25 6.71
N ARG A 106 -5.84 4.19 7.12
CA ARG A 106 -6.00 3.80 8.53
C ARG A 106 -4.68 3.41 9.17
N LEU A 107 -3.87 2.60 8.49
CA LEU A 107 -2.53 2.23 8.96
C LEU A 107 -1.66 3.46 9.21
N ARG A 108 -1.60 4.39 8.25
CA ARG A 108 -0.88 5.66 8.43
C ARG A 108 -1.41 6.51 9.58
N SER A 109 -2.71 6.43 9.91
CA SER A 109 -3.28 7.13 11.05
C SER A 109 -2.86 6.50 12.38
N ILE A 110 -2.83 5.17 12.45
CA ILE A 110 -2.38 4.42 13.63
C ILE A 110 -0.89 4.65 13.85
N GLU A 111 -0.06 4.52 12.81
CA GLU A 111 1.38 4.78 12.90
C GLU A 111 1.66 6.22 13.33
N ARG A 112 0.96 7.21 12.77
CA ARG A 112 1.09 8.61 13.21
C ARG A 112 0.58 8.82 14.64
N GLY A 113 -0.52 8.18 15.04
CA GLY A 113 -1.05 8.21 16.41
C GLY A 113 -0.13 7.56 17.45
N LEU A 114 0.55 6.47 17.08
CA LEU A 114 1.58 5.80 17.89
C LEU A 114 2.88 6.62 17.93
N THR A 115 3.17 7.41 16.90
CA THR A 115 4.34 8.32 16.84
C THR A 115 4.07 9.63 17.59
N MET A 116 2.81 10.01 17.82
CA MET A 116 2.42 11.05 18.79
C MET A 116 2.52 10.50 20.22
N THR A 117 3.76 10.24 20.62
CA THR A 117 4.26 10.10 21.99
C THR A 117 3.25 10.50 23.09
N ASN A 118 2.92 9.54 23.95
CA ASN A 118 2.32 9.73 25.28
C ASN A 118 2.92 10.94 26.00
N GLY A 119 2.35 12.12 25.81
CA GLY A 119 2.84 13.32 26.46
C GLY A 119 1.77 14.38 26.39
N THR A 120 1.05 14.53 27.49
CA THR A 120 0.01 15.53 27.74
C THR A 120 0.35 16.86 27.07
N LEU A 121 -0.59 17.39 26.27
CA LEU A 121 -0.46 18.71 25.67
C LEU A 121 -0.42 19.74 26.82
N GLN A 122 0.64 20.55 26.88
CA GLN A 122 0.73 21.66 27.83
C GLN A 122 0.81 22.96 27.04
N ILE A 123 -0.15 23.86 27.28
CA ILE A 123 -0.16 25.20 26.71
C ILE A 123 0.56 26.12 27.71
N LYS A 124 1.68 26.72 27.31
CA LYS A 124 2.44 27.69 28.12
C LYS A 124 2.63 29.00 27.37
N ALA A 125 2.52 30.12 28.07
CA ALA A 125 2.86 31.43 27.51
C ALA A 125 4.38 31.53 27.33
N LEU A 126 4.83 32.12 26.20
CA LEU A 126 6.23 32.42 25.94
C LEU A 126 6.43 33.93 25.98
N PRO A 127 7.58 34.42 26.51
CA PRO A 127 7.92 35.83 26.40
C PRO A 127 8.08 36.23 24.93
N ALA A 128 8.02 37.53 24.64
CA ALA A 128 8.38 38.03 23.32
C ALA A 128 9.86 37.71 23.03
N LEU A 129 10.10 36.95 21.96
CA LEU A 129 11.42 36.51 21.53
C LEU A 129 11.78 37.18 20.22
N ARG A 130 13.03 37.63 20.10
CA ARG A 130 13.59 38.07 18.81
C ARG A 130 14.33 36.88 18.20
N LEU A 131 13.92 36.47 17.00
CA LEU A 131 14.49 35.32 16.29
C LEU A 131 15.26 35.78 15.06
N ALA A 132 16.48 35.30 14.91
CA ALA A 132 17.12 35.23 13.60
C ALA A 132 16.62 33.97 12.91
N GLN A 133 16.16 34.07 11.65
CA GLN A 133 15.55 32.95 10.94
C GLN A 133 15.98 32.87 9.47
N VAL A 134 16.00 31.64 8.96
CA VAL A 134 16.02 31.33 7.52
C VAL A 134 14.83 30.44 7.22
N SER A 135 14.12 30.73 6.14
CA SER A 135 12.91 30.01 5.73
C SER A 135 12.97 29.59 4.27
N THR A 136 12.20 28.55 3.95
CA THR A 136 12.01 28.03 2.59
C THR A 136 10.60 27.47 2.44
N GLU A 137 10.16 27.33 1.19
CA GLU A 137 8.89 26.71 0.85
C GLU A 137 9.08 25.24 0.53
N VAL A 138 8.13 24.41 0.96
CA VAL A 138 7.98 23.01 0.52
C VAL A 138 6.56 22.76 0.04
N ASN A 139 6.42 21.83 -0.91
CA ASN A 139 5.11 21.45 -1.41
C ASN A 139 4.46 20.34 -0.57
N ASP A 140 5.29 19.50 0.05
CA ASP A 140 4.84 18.36 0.84
C ASP A 140 5.58 18.23 2.18
N ILE A 141 4.88 17.71 3.19
CA ILE A 141 5.43 17.49 4.53
C ILE A 141 6.60 16.50 4.56
N THR A 142 6.69 15.60 3.59
CA THR A 142 7.77 14.61 3.46
C THR A 142 9.10 15.27 3.09
N GLU A 143 9.10 16.39 2.36
CA GLU A 143 10.29 17.15 1.97
C GLU A 143 11.00 17.78 3.18
N ILE A 144 10.27 18.03 4.27
CA ILE A 144 10.75 18.71 5.47
C ILE A 144 11.91 17.97 6.13
N SER A 145 11.85 16.63 6.19
CA SER A 145 12.78 15.82 6.98
C SER A 145 14.24 15.94 6.51
N GLY A 146 14.47 16.16 5.21
CA GLY A 146 15.81 16.38 4.66
C GLY A 146 16.28 17.83 4.70
N LEU A 147 15.33 18.78 4.71
CA LEU A 147 15.60 20.21 4.49
C LEU A 147 15.92 20.98 5.78
N VAL A 148 15.35 20.57 6.91
CA VAL A 148 15.52 21.30 8.17
C VAL A 148 16.98 21.43 8.57
N GLY A 149 17.83 20.44 8.24
CA GLY A 149 19.26 20.50 8.55
C GLY A 149 20.03 21.54 7.80
N SER A 150 19.86 21.58 6.49
CA SER A 150 20.53 22.59 5.67
C SER A 150 20.07 24.01 6.05
N LEU A 151 18.82 24.19 6.47
CA LEU A 151 18.34 25.49 6.95
C LEU A 151 19.06 25.94 8.23
N PHE A 152 19.26 25.05 9.19
CA PHE A 152 20.00 25.40 10.40
C PHE A 152 21.49 25.59 10.14
N ASP A 153 22.11 24.80 9.26
CA ASP A 153 23.50 24.99 8.86
C ASP A 153 23.69 26.37 8.20
N THR A 154 22.76 26.75 7.31
CA THR A 154 22.73 28.07 6.68
C THR A 154 22.56 29.18 7.70
N LEU A 155 21.65 29.02 8.66
CA LEU A 155 21.44 29.98 9.73
C LEU A 155 22.68 30.12 10.62
N ALA A 156 23.31 29.01 11.00
CA ALA A 156 24.51 28.99 11.82
C ALA A 156 25.66 29.74 11.14
N GLN A 157 25.90 29.48 9.86
CA GLN A 157 26.93 30.19 9.09
C GLN A 157 26.67 31.70 9.07
N ARG A 158 25.43 32.12 8.78
CA ARG A 158 25.07 33.55 8.74
C ARG A 158 25.22 34.23 10.11
N LEU A 159 24.95 33.53 11.20
CA LEU A 159 25.12 34.07 12.55
C LEU A 159 26.60 34.23 12.90
N VAL A 160 27.45 33.27 12.51
CA VAL A 160 28.91 33.36 12.66
C VAL A 160 29.45 34.55 11.86
N ASP A 161 29.07 34.68 10.60
CA ASP A 161 29.51 35.77 9.73
C ASP A 161 29.08 37.15 10.27
N ALA A 162 27.92 37.22 10.92
CA ALA A 162 27.39 38.43 11.53
C ALA A 162 27.93 38.70 12.96
N GLY A 163 28.78 37.82 13.51
CA GLY A 163 29.30 37.94 14.87
C GLY A 163 28.22 37.84 15.96
N VAL A 164 27.09 37.21 15.67
CA VAL A 164 25.96 37.07 16.60
C VAL A 164 26.14 35.80 17.43
N PRO A 165 26.26 35.89 18.77
CA PRO A 165 26.42 34.71 19.60
C PRO A 165 25.15 33.86 19.59
N VAL A 166 25.29 32.56 19.32
CA VAL A 166 24.21 31.57 19.41
C VAL A 166 24.03 31.22 20.89
N THR A 167 23.03 31.82 21.54
CA THR A 167 22.84 31.73 22.99
C THR A 167 21.88 30.63 23.43
N SER A 168 21.14 30.00 22.50
CA SER A 168 20.06 29.08 22.86
C SER A 168 19.74 28.06 21.76
N ARG A 169 18.88 27.10 22.12
CA ARG A 169 18.46 26.01 21.22
C ARG A 169 17.63 26.54 20.05
N GLY A 170 17.77 25.90 18.90
CA GLY A 170 17.03 26.24 17.69
C GLY A 170 15.52 25.99 17.82
N ILE A 171 14.73 26.85 17.18
CA ILE A 171 13.27 26.76 17.07
C ILE A 171 12.93 26.44 15.61
N ARG A 172 11.95 25.57 15.40
CA ARG A 172 11.43 25.25 14.07
C ARG A 172 9.98 25.68 14.00
N THR A 173 9.61 26.39 12.93
CA THR A 173 8.23 26.81 12.69
C THR A 173 7.75 26.33 11.34
N TYR A 174 6.46 26.02 11.29
CA TYR A 174 5.75 25.58 10.09
C TYR A 174 4.50 26.41 9.94
N TYR A 175 4.35 27.09 8.80
CA TYR A 175 3.15 27.84 8.49
C TYR A 175 2.57 27.34 7.18
N ALA A 176 1.32 26.87 7.21
CA ALA A 176 0.59 26.62 5.98
C ALA A 176 0.21 27.97 5.37
N ARG A 177 0.56 28.21 4.10
CA ARG A 177 0.13 29.44 3.43
C ARG A 177 -1.37 29.40 3.07
N PRO A 178 -2.02 30.57 3.00
CA PRO A 178 -3.36 30.68 2.43
C PRO A 178 -3.37 30.06 1.02
N GLY A 179 -4.22 29.05 0.80
CA GLY A 179 -4.25 28.25 -0.44
C GLY A 179 -3.77 26.80 -0.30
N GLY A 180 -3.23 26.40 0.87
CA GLY A 180 -3.11 24.99 1.31
C GLY A 180 -2.09 24.11 0.59
N SER A 181 -1.54 24.53 -0.54
CA SER A 181 -0.61 23.73 -1.35
C SER A 181 0.87 23.85 -0.96
N LYS A 182 1.22 24.78 -0.06
CA LYS A 182 2.60 25.07 0.31
C LYS A 182 2.76 25.30 1.80
N ILE A 183 3.88 24.85 2.34
CA ILE A 183 4.27 25.00 3.74
C ILE A 183 5.55 25.84 3.79
N ASP A 184 5.50 26.96 4.50
CA ASP A 184 6.68 27.71 4.89
C ASP A 184 7.36 26.99 6.05
N VAL A 185 8.58 26.52 5.83
CA VAL A 185 9.43 25.86 6.84
C VAL A 185 10.53 26.83 7.23
N ALA A 186 10.64 27.15 8.52
CA ALA A 186 11.70 28.02 9.00
C ALA A 186 12.50 27.37 10.15
N ALA A 187 13.82 27.60 10.08
CA ALA A 187 14.76 27.35 11.16
C ALA A 187 15.13 28.70 11.79
N GLY A 188 14.96 28.81 13.10
CA GLY A 188 15.20 30.04 13.85
C GLY A 188 16.06 29.81 15.07
N CYS A 189 16.78 30.85 15.49
CA CYS A 189 17.52 30.87 16.75
C CYS A 189 17.23 32.19 17.47
N PRO A 190 16.93 32.18 18.78
CA PRO A 190 16.80 33.40 19.56
C PRO A 190 18.08 34.23 19.52
N SER A 191 17.95 35.48 19.07
CA SER A 191 19.00 36.48 19.04
C SER A 191 18.80 37.46 20.19
N GLY A 192 19.72 37.47 21.17
CA GLY A 192 19.69 38.37 22.33
C GLY A 192 19.83 37.66 23.68
N ARG A 193 19.62 38.41 24.78
CA ARG A 193 19.72 37.90 26.16
C ARG A 193 18.48 37.13 26.64
N THR A 194 17.35 37.27 25.95
CA THR A 194 16.11 36.57 26.29
C THR A 194 16.18 35.13 25.79
N SER A 195 16.25 34.18 26.71
CA SER A 195 16.27 32.75 26.41
C SER A 195 14.88 32.13 26.59
N VAL A 196 14.62 31.05 25.85
CA VAL A 196 13.44 30.22 26.09
C VAL A 196 13.67 29.44 27.39
N PRO A 197 12.75 29.50 28.37
CA PRO A 197 12.88 28.74 29.61
C PRO A 197 13.15 27.26 29.34
N SER A 198 14.06 26.64 30.09
CA SER A 198 14.47 25.24 29.92
C SER A 198 13.27 24.27 29.95
N GLU A 199 12.24 24.59 30.74
CA GLU A 199 10.99 23.83 30.93
C GLU A 199 10.02 23.84 29.75
N VAL A 200 10.25 24.69 28.75
CA VAL A 200 9.47 24.72 27.50
C VAL A 200 10.01 23.68 26.52
N TRP A 201 11.28 23.31 26.64
CA TRP A 201 11.90 22.32 25.78
C TRP A 201 11.40 20.92 26.15
N ARG A 202 10.74 20.24 25.22
CA ARG A 202 10.40 18.83 25.40
C ARG A 202 11.65 18.00 25.07
N SER A 203 12.15 17.21 26.01
CA SER A 203 13.24 16.25 25.75
C SER A 203 12.70 15.08 24.92
N SER A 204 12.45 15.33 23.63
CA SER A 204 12.23 14.26 22.66
C SER A 204 13.60 13.67 22.35
N SER A 205 13.84 12.44 22.81
CA SER A 205 15.00 11.63 22.46
C SER A 205 14.93 11.16 20.99
N CYS A 206 14.61 12.05 20.06
CA CYS A 206 15.00 11.87 18.67
C CYS A 206 16.47 12.25 18.59
N ARG A 207 17.37 11.24 18.64
CA ARG A 207 18.75 11.39 18.18
C ARG A 207 18.83 10.98 16.71
N PRO A 208 18.82 11.91 15.74
CA PRO A 208 19.39 11.62 14.44
C PRO A 208 20.91 11.73 14.56
N ARG A 209 21.65 10.78 13.99
CA ARG A 209 23.10 10.54 14.13
C ARG A 209 24.05 11.71 13.76
N ARG A 210 23.58 12.91 13.45
CA ARG A 210 24.40 14.00 12.86
C ARG A 210 24.27 15.39 13.47
N TRP A 211 23.57 15.57 14.59
CA TRP A 211 23.32 16.92 15.13
C TRP A 211 24.17 17.25 16.36
N PRO A 212 24.58 18.53 16.53
CA PRO A 212 25.25 18.97 17.74
C PRO A 212 24.41 18.73 19.01
N PRO A 213 25.03 18.42 20.15
CA PRO A 213 24.33 17.97 21.38
C PRO A 213 23.41 19.01 22.03
N TRP A 214 23.40 20.26 21.56
CA TRP A 214 22.60 21.35 22.13
C TRP A 214 21.24 21.57 21.41
N TRP A 215 20.86 20.75 20.43
CA TRP A 215 19.60 20.94 19.68
C TRP A 215 18.45 20.16 20.33
N SER A 216 17.26 20.76 20.45
CA SER A 216 16.07 20.08 20.99
C SER A 216 14.79 20.65 20.39
N THR A 217 13.73 19.84 20.36
CA THR A 217 12.45 20.17 19.73
C THR A 217 11.58 21.03 20.65
N ALA A 218 11.24 22.24 20.21
CA ALA A 218 10.05 22.94 20.69
C ALA A 218 9.01 22.95 19.56
N VAL A 219 7.85 22.36 19.81
CA VAL A 219 6.67 22.46 18.93
C VAL A 219 5.71 23.43 19.62
N ARG A 220 5.23 24.42 18.88
CA ARG A 220 4.13 25.28 19.35
C ARG A 220 2.85 24.84 18.68
#